data_AF-A0A0F3PAE4-F1
#
_entry.id   AF-A0A0F3PAE4-F1
#
_cell.length_a   1.000
_cell.length_b   1.000
_cell.length_c   1.000
_cell.angle_alpha   90.00
_cell.angle_beta   90.00
_cell.angle_gamma   90.00
#
_symmetry.space_group_name_H-M   'P 1'
#
loop_
_entity.id
_entity.type
_entity.pdbx_description
1 polymer ?
#
loop_
_entity_poly.entity_id
_entity_poly.type
_entity_poly.pdbx_seq_one_letter_code
_entity_poly.pdbx_strand_id
1 'polypeptide(L)'
;MITDTGYQGIQKIHNNSELQEKKSKKNPLTKNDKKNNRRLAGERIVNENVIGMLKRFKIIAVKYRNRRKRFDSRFNLISGIYNFELP
;
A
#
# COMPACT_ATOMS: atom_id res chain seq x y z
N MET A 1 -11.20 -0.65 0.22
CA MET A 1 -9.81 -0.26 -0.11
C MET A 1 -8.86 -1.04 0.77
N ILE A 2 -7.99 -1.85 0.19
CA ILE A 2 -7.00 -2.64 0.92
C ILE A 2 -5.79 -1.75 1.19
N THR A 3 -5.48 -1.54 2.45
CA THR A 3 -4.47 -0.55 2.87
C THR A 3 -3.32 -1.24 3.59
N ASP A 4 -2.10 -0.68 3.51
CA ASP A 4 -0.96 -1.17 4.28
C ASP A 4 -1.18 -0.93 5.78
N THR A 5 -0.53 -1.75 6.62
CA THR A 5 -0.40 -1.50 8.06
C THR A 5 0.17 -0.13 8.42
N GLY A 6 0.93 0.53 7.54
CA GLY A 6 1.40 1.91 7.73
C GLY A 6 0.27 2.96 7.75
N TYR A 7 -0.91 2.62 7.22
CA TYR A 7 -2.10 3.49 7.22
C TYR A 7 -3.06 3.19 8.38
N GLN A 8 -2.53 2.74 9.52
CA GLN A 8 -3.34 2.54 10.72
C GLN A 8 -4.09 3.83 11.08
N GLY A 9 -5.41 3.73 11.23
CA GLY A 9 -6.29 4.87 11.50
C GLY A 9 -6.94 5.48 10.26
N ILE A 10 -6.62 5.03 9.03
CA ILE A 10 -7.27 5.50 7.80
C ILE A 10 -8.78 5.24 7.79
N GLN A 11 -9.24 4.24 8.57
CA GLN A 11 -10.66 3.97 8.80
C GLN A 11 -11.44 5.19 9.31
N LYS A 12 -10.79 6.13 10.02
CA LYS A 12 -11.41 7.38 10.49
C LYS A 12 -11.72 8.37 9.37
N ILE A 13 -11.00 8.26 8.25
CA ILE A 13 -11.10 9.15 7.09
C ILE A 13 -11.88 8.45 5.96
N HIS A 14 -11.74 7.12 5.87
CA HIS A 14 -12.36 6.31 4.84
C HIS A 14 -12.91 5.00 5.45
N ASN A 15 -14.22 4.98 5.68
CA ASN A 15 -14.91 3.89 6.38
C ASN A 15 -14.79 2.52 5.68
N ASN A 16 -14.65 2.51 4.34
CA ASN A 16 -14.57 1.27 3.54
C ASN A 16 -13.13 0.73 3.43
N SER A 17 -12.28 0.97 4.44
CA SER A 17 -10.89 0.55 4.44
C SER A 17 -10.71 -0.78 5.18
N GLU A 18 -10.29 -1.81 4.44
CA GLU A 18 -10.01 -3.14 5.01
C GLU A 18 -8.57 -3.18 5.50
N LEU A 19 -8.41 -3.28 6.82
CA LEU A 19 -7.12 -3.40 7.50
C LEU A 19 -7.03 -4.78 8.16
N GLN A 20 -5.83 -5.33 8.18
CA GLN A 20 -5.54 -6.52 8.97
C GLN A 20 -5.68 -6.22 10.47
N GLU A 21 -6.30 -7.15 11.19
CA GLU A 21 -6.36 -7.06 12.64
C GLU A 21 -4.99 -7.37 13.25
N LYS A 22 -4.55 -6.51 14.18
CA LYS A 22 -3.35 -6.76 14.98
C LYS A 22 -3.73 -7.50 16.25
N LYS A 23 -2.96 -8.55 16.56
CA LYS A 23 -2.96 -9.13 17.91
C LYS A 23 -2.47 -8.11 18.93
N SER A 24 -3.10 -8.07 20.09
CA SER A 24 -2.59 -7.36 21.27
C SER A 24 -2.42 -8.34 22.43
N LYS A 25 -1.71 -7.94 23.49
CA LYS A 25 -1.50 -8.79 24.67
C LYS A 25 -2.83 -9.21 25.32
N LYS A 26 -3.86 -8.35 25.25
CA LYS A 26 -5.18 -8.58 25.85
C LYS A 26 -6.20 -9.14 24.84
N ASN A 27 -5.98 -8.91 23.54
CA ASN A 27 -6.88 -9.32 22.47
C ASN A 27 -6.11 -10.21 21.47
N PRO A 28 -6.05 -11.53 21.71
CA PRO A 28 -5.49 -12.47 20.75
C PRO A 28 -6.42 -12.60 19.53
N LEU A 29 -5.82 -12.87 18.36
CA LEU A 29 -6.57 -13.09 17.12
C LEU A 29 -7.39 -14.37 17.19
N THR A 30 -8.67 -14.28 16.86
CA THR A 30 -9.54 -15.45 16.72
C THR A 30 -9.18 -16.23 15.44
N LYS A 31 -9.73 -17.44 15.29
CA LYS A 31 -9.52 -18.24 14.07
C LYS A 31 -10.07 -17.53 12.83
N ASN A 32 -11.18 -16.80 12.98
CA ASN A 32 -11.80 -16.06 11.88
C ASN A 32 -10.91 -14.88 11.44
N ASP A 33 -10.37 -14.13 12.39
CA ASP A 33 -9.50 -12.98 12.12
C ASP A 33 -8.23 -13.42 11.40
N LYS A 34 -7.65 -14.57 11.78
CA LYS A 34 -6.51 -15.17 11.07
C LYS A 34 -6.85 -15.54 9.63
N LYS A 35 -8.04 -16.10 9.38
CA LYS A 35 -8.50 -16.44 8.02
C LYS A 35 -8.68 -15.18 7.17
N ASN A 36 -9.31 -14.16 7.73
CA ASN A 36 -9.50 -12.86 7.06
C ASN A 36 -8.18 -12.16 6.79
N ASN A 37 -7.26 -12.11 7.76
CA ASN A 37 -5.93 -11.56 7.58
C ASN A 37 -5.14 -12.29 6.47
N ARG A 38 -5.30 -13.61 6.34
CA ARG A 38 -4.68 -14.39 5.26
C ARG A 38 -5.24 -14.02 3.88
N ARG A 39 -6.57 -13.85 3.76
CA ARG A 39 -7.20 -13.36 2.52
C ARG A 39 -6.65 -11.99 2.15
N LEU A 40 -6.66 -11.05 3.09
CA LEU A 40 -6.15 -9.68 2.90
C LEU A 40 -4.66 -9.67 2.54
N ALA A 41 -3.85 -10.55 3.14
CA ALA A 41 -2.44 -10.68 2.79
C ALA A 41 -2.25 -11.13 1.33
N GLY A 42 -3.06 -12.08 0.85
CA GLY A 42 -3.02 -12.52 -0.55
C GLY A 42 -3.35 -11.38 -1.52
N GLU A 43 -4.38 -10.60 -1.23
CA GLU A 43 -4.79 -9.46 -2.07
C GLU A 43 -3.73 -8.33 -2.05
N ARG A 44 -2.98 -8.16 -0.95
CA ARG A 44 -1.90 -7.16 -0.83
C ARG A 44 -0.67 -7.48 -1.69
N ILE A 45 -0.43 -8.73 -2.07
CA ILE A 45 0.73 -9.12 -2.88
C ILE A 45 0.78 -8.32 -4.18
N VAL A 46 -0.37 -8.08 -4.82
CA VAL A 46 -0.46 -7.28 -6.04
C VAL A 46 0.02 -5.85 -5.78
N ASN A 47 -0.42 -5.24 -4.69
CA ASN A 47 0.01 -3.89 -4.31
C ASN A 47 1.51 -3.82 -4.00
N GLU A 48 2.06 -4.84 -3.33
CA GLU A 48 3.50 -4.93 -3.05
C GLU A 48 4.31 -5.04 -4.35
N ASN A 49 3.85 -5.81 -5.33
CA ASN A 49 4.48 -5.91 -6.64
C ASN A 49 4.51 -4.56 -7.37
N VAL A 50 3.39 -3.82 -7.35
CA VAL A 50 3.31 -2.47 -7.92
C VAL A 50 4.26 -1.51 -7.20
N ILE A 51 4.28 -1.51 -5.86
CA ILE A 51 5.20 -0.67 -5.07
C ILE A 51 6.66 -1.05 -5.36
N GLY A 52 6.97 -2.35 -5.52
CA GLY A 52 8.29 -2.84 -5.90
C GLY A 52 8.72 -2.31 -7.27
N MET A 53 7.84 -2.34 -8.26
CA MET A 53 8.05 -1.75 -9.58
C MET A 53 8.31 -0.24 -9.49
N LEU A 54 7.47 0.50 -8.75
CA LEU A 54 7.63 1.94 -8.57
C LEU A 54 8.97 2.28 -7.88
N LYS A 55 9.41 1.48 -6.91
CA LYS A 55 10.71 1.66 -6.24
C LYS A 55 11.92 1.35 -7.13
N ARG A 56 11.76 0.76 -8.32
CA ARG A 56 12.88 0.66 -9.30
C ARG A 56 13.33 2.04 -9.76
N PHE A 57 12.43 3.01 -9.81
CA PHE A 57 12.75 4.39 -10.13
C PHE A 57 13.39 5.07 -8.91
N LYS A 58 14.65 5.50 -9.04
CA LYS A 58 15.41 6.18 -7.96
C LYS A 58 14.66 7.40 -7.38
N ILE A 59 13.82 8.06 -8.17
CA ILE A 59 12.99 9.17 -7.71
C ILE A 59 12.06 8.81 -6.52
N ILE A 60 11.68 7.53 -6.40
CA ILE A 60 10.85 6.97 -5.33
C ILE A 60 11.69 6.15 -4.34
N ALA A 61 12.73 5.44 -4.82
CA ALA A 61 13.55 4.57 -3.98
C ALA A 61 14.46 5.33 -3.00
N VAL A 62 14.93 6.52 -3.36
CA VAL A 62 15.83 7.32 -2.51
C VAL A 62 15.18 8.63 -2.08
N LYS A 63 15.80 9.31 -1.10
CA LYS A 63 15.36 10.65 -0.67
C LYS A 63 15.35 11.61 -1.86
N TYR A 64 14.17 12.11 -2.22
CA TYR A 64 14.01 13.08 -3.28
C TYR A 64 14.66 14.42 -2.90
N ARG A 65 15.60 14.90 -3.74
CA ARG A 65 16.38 16.13 -3.50
C ARG A 65 15.99 17.33 -4.37
N ASN A 66 14.89 17.27 -5.12
CA ASN A 66 14.45 18.35 -6.01
C ASN A 66 13.16 19.02 -5.49
N ARG A 67 12.74 20.14 -6.11
CA ARG A 67 11.54 20.89 -5.69
C ARG A 67 10.29 20.02 -5.74
N ARG A 68 9.54 19.99 -4.64
CA ARG A 68 8.34 19.15 -4.46
C ARG A 68 7.19 19.51 -5.41
N LYS A 69 7.11 20.76 -5.87
CA LYS A 69 6.02 21.26 -6.75
C LYS A 69 5.77 20.40 -8.01
N ARG A 70 6.80 19.72 -8.53
CA ARG A 70 6.68 18.87 -9.73
C ARG A 70 6.79 17.37 -9.43
N PHE A 71 6.85 16.98 -8.16
CA PHE A 71 6.98 15.57 -7.79
C PHE A 71 5.75 14.77 -8.25
N ASP A 72 4.56 15.27 -7.96
CA ASP A 72 3.30 14.61 -8.32
C ASP A 72 3.17 14.38 -9.83
N SER A 73 3.51 15.39 -10.64
CA SER A 73 3.49 15.24 -12.11
C SER A 73 4.49 14.17 -12.61
N ARG A 74 5.67 14.07 -11.99
CA ARG A 74 6.66 13.03 -12.33
C ARG A 74 6.19 11.66 -11.89
N PHE A 75 5.58 11.57 -10.71
CA PHE A 75 5.01 10.34 -10.20
C PHE A 75 3.87 9.85 -11.09
N ASN A 76 2.94 10.74 -11.47
CA ASN A 76 1.83 10.44 -12.38
C ASN A 76 2.33 9.92 -13.73
N LEU A 77 3.41 10.51 -14.28
CA LEU A 77 4.00 10.02 -15.51
C LEU A 77 4.54 8.59 -15.38
N ILE A 78 5.25 8.29 -14.29
CA ILE A 78 5.78 6.94 -14.02
C ILE A 78 4.64 5.93 -13.86
N SER A 79 3.60 6.28 -13.11
CA SER A 79 2.41 5.45 -12.96
C SER A 79 1.69 5.24 -14.29
N GLY A 80 1.60 6.28 -15.13
CA GLY A 80 1.03 6.17 -16.47
C GLY A 80 1.80 5.22 -17.38
N ILE A 81 3.13 5.31 -17.39
CA ILE A 81 3.99 4.40 -18.15
C ILE A 81 3.81 2.96 -17.66
N TYR A 82 3.84 2.75 -16.34
CA TYR A 82 3.64 1.42 -15.76
C TYR A 82 2.28 0.82 -16.13
N ASN A 83 1.21 1.63 -16.08
CA ASN A 83 -0.13 1.18 -16.45
C ASN A 83 -0.27 0.89 -17.95
N PHE A 84 0.51 1.56 -18.81
CA PHE A 84 0.53 1.30 -20.25
C PHE A 84 1.33 0.04 -20.60
N GLU A 85 2.41 -0.24 -19.87
CA GLU A 85 3.25 -1.43 -20.05
C GLU A 85 2.68 -2.69 -19.38
N LEU A 86 1.66 -2.54 -18.54
CA LEU A 86 0.92 -3.67 -17.97
C LEU A 86 0.10 -4.36 -19.09
N PRO A 87 0.27 -5.69 -19.31
CA PRO A 87 -0.50 -6.44 -20.28
C PRO A 87 -1.97 -6.58 -19.91
#